data_AF-A0A662S703-F1
#
_entry.id   AF-A0A662S703-F1
#
_cell.length_a   1.000
_cell.length_b   1.000
_cell.length_c   1.000
_cell.angle_alpha   90.00
_cell.angle_beta   90.00
_cell.angle_gamma   90.00
#
_symmetry.space_group_name_H-M   'P 1'
#
loop_
_entity.id
_entity.type
_entity.pdbx_description
1 polymer ?
#
loop_
_entity_poly.entity_id
_entity_poly.type
_entity_poly.pdbx_seq_one_letter_code
_entity_poly.pdbx_strand_id
1 'polypeptide(L)'
;MTSRAYKKLTEIKEELFRYCHNETCRLIYENPADHKKCREKLGLDKSIAWRAALHLSEILHTKNLIILETCMPLIHELITVVAPCFIEFSKLYSLLSEANYWIRYLHQKMMQDSVDSFIKNAGGCSDAEEEGGQQNGN
;
A
#
# COMPACT_ATOMS: atom_id res chain seq x y z
N MET A 1 5.27 11.56 8.65
CA MET A 1 6.24 10.69 7.92
C MET A 1 5.58 9.74 6.92
N THR A 2 4.32 9.33 7.09
CA THR A 2 3.55 8.49 6.13
C THR A 2 3.45 9.09 4.72
N SER A 3 3.50 10.43 4.59
CA SER A 3 3.56 11.15 3.31
C SER A 3 4.62 10.60 2.33
N ARG A 4 5.81 10.21 2.81
CA ARG A 4 6.86 9.67 1.95
C ARG A 4 6.48 8.32 1.34
N ALA A 5 5.89 7.42 2.14
CA ALA A 5 5.46 6.10 1.68
C ALA A 5 4.36 6.22 0.63
N TYR A 6 3.35 7.07 0.90
CA TYR A 6 2.27 7.34 -0.07
C TYR A 6 2.80 7.95 -1.37
N LYS A 7 3.74 8.89 -1.29
CA LYS A 7 4.39 9.45 -2.49
C LYS A 7 5.09 8.36 -3.31
N LYS A 8 5.87 7.51 -2.65
CA LYS A 8 6.60 6.41 -3.32
C LYS A 8 5.68 5.38 -3.96
N LEU A 9 4.62 4.96 -3.25
CA LEU A 9 3.62 4.07 -3.82
C LEU A 9 2.87 4.72 -5.01
N THR A 10 2.68 6.04 -4.99
CA THR A 10 2.08 6.77 -6.12
C THR A 10 2.99 6.75 -7.35
N GLU A 11 4.29 7.02 -7.17
CA GLU A 11 5.30 6.94 -8.23
C GLU A 11 5.34 5.52 -8.83
N ILE A 12 5.41 4.49 -7.99
CA ILE A 12 5.46 3.09 -8.44
C ILE A 12 4.19 2.69 -9.19
N LYS A 13 3.01 3.09 -8.68
CA LYS A 13 1.73 2.86 -9.35
C LYS A 13 1.74 3.45 -10.77
N GLU A 14 2.18 4.70 -10.92
CA GLU A 14 2.26 5.35 -12.24
C GLU A 14 3.23 4.64 -13.17
N GLU A 15 4.38 4.18 -12.67
CA GLU A 15 5.33 3.41 -13.47
C GLU A 15 4.78 2.06 -13.91
N LEU A 16 4.03 1.37 -13.05
CA LEU A 16 3.36 0.11 -13.40
C LEU A 16 2.27 0.32 -14.46
N PHE A 17 1.48 1.40 -14.37
CA PHE A 17 0.53 1.76 -15.41
C PHE A 17 1.21 2.07 -16.74
N ARG A 18 2.34 2.78 -16.73
CA ARG A 18 3.13 3.02 -17.95
C ARG A 18 3.73 1.74 -18.51
N TYR A 19 4.16 0.80 -17.65
CA TYR A 19 4.74 -0.47 -18.06
C TYR A 19 3.77 -1.33 -18.88
N CYS A 20 2.49 -1.37 -18.49
CA CYS A 20 1.49 -2.19 -19.18
C CYS A 20 0.93 -1.57 -20.46
N HIS A 21 1.18 -0.28 -20.70
CA HIS A 21 0.68 0.45 -21.85
C HIS A 21 1.73 0.61 -22.96
N ASN A 22 1.26 0.85 -24.18
CA ASN A 22 2.14 1.31 -25.25
C ASN A 22 2.69 2.70 -24.89
N GLU A 23 3.94 3.01 -25.23
CA GLU A 23 4.60 4.29 -24.96
C GLU A 23 3.83 5.52 -25.49
N THR A 24 3.02 5.32 -26.53
CA THR A 24 2.18 6.37 -27.13
C THR A 24 0.75 6.42 -26.59
N CYS A 25 0.38 5.53 -25.65
CA CYS A 25 -0.94 5.54 -25.05
C CYS A 25 -1.10 6.71 -24.08
N ARG A 26 -2.15 7.52 -24.30
CA ARG A 26 -2.47 8.67 -23.44
C ARG A 26 -3.38 8.30 -22.26
N LEU A 27 -3.98 7.11 -22.29
CA LEU A 27 -5.01 6.67 -21.36
C LEU A 27 -4.46 5.58 -20.41
N ILE A 28 -3.30 5.83 -19.80
CA ILE A 28 -2.57 4.81 -19.00
C ILE A 28 -3.34 4.27 -17.78
N TYR A 29 -4.43 4.91 -17.38
CA TYR A 29 -5.28 4.51 -16.26
C TYR A 29 -6.52 3.69 -16.68
N GLU A 30 -6.73 3.50 -17.98
CA GLU A 30 -7.75 2.60 -18.51
C GLU A 30 -7.17 1.21 -18.75
N ASN A 31 -8.05 0.20 -18.91
CA ASN A 31 -7.60 -1.17 -19.11
C ASN A 31 -6.87 -1.31 -20.47
N PRO A 32 -5.61 -1.78 -20.50
CA PRO A 32 -4.85 -1.92 -21.74
C PRO A 32 -5.47 -2.91 -22.73
N ALA A 33 -6.34 -3.82 -22.29
CA ALA A 33 -7.07 -4.73 -23.18
C ALA A 33 -8.09 -3.99 -24.08
N ASP A 34 -8.59 -2.84 -23.63
CA ASP A 34 -9.57 -2.04 -24.36
C ASP A 34 -8.91 -1.17 -25.44
N HIS A 35 -7.59 -0.98 -25.37
CA HIS A 35 -6.83 -0.18 -26.35
C HIS A 35 -6.13 -1.06 -27.37
N LYS A 36 -6.47 -0.91 -28.66
CA LYS A 36 -5.93 -1.74 -29.75
C LYS A 36 -4.41 -1.94 -29.69
N LYS A 37 -3.62 -0.87 -29.60
CA LYS A 37 -2.15 -0.92 -29.57
C LYS A 37 -1.56 -1.50 -28.29
N CYS A 38 -2.25 -1.37 -27.16
CA CYS A 38 -1.80 -1.92 -25.88
C CYS A 38 -2.09 -3.43 -25.85
N ARG A 39 -3.30 -3.82 -26.26
CA ARG A 39 -3.74 -5.21 -26.39
C ARG A 39 -2.82 -6.04 -27.27
N GLU A 40 -2.39 -5.51 -28.42
CA GLU A 40 -1.45 -6.20 -29.33
C GLU A 40 -0.11 -6.56 -28.67
N LYS A 41 0.28 -5.83 -27.62
CA LYS A 41 1.52 -6.08 -26.88
C LYS A 41 1.27 -6.63 -25.48
N LEU A 42 0.04 -7.01 -25.14
CA LEU A 42 -0.33 -7.44 -23.79
C LEU A 42 0.20 -8.84 -23.53
N GLY A 43 1.23 -8.93 -22.68
CA GLY A 43 1.81 -10.17 -22.18
C GLY A 43 1.40 -10.43 -20.73
N LEU A 44 1.88 -11.55 -20.19
CA LEU A 44 1.68 -11.92 -18.79
C LEU A 44 2.28 -10.86 -17.85
N ASP A 45 3.49 -10.39 -18.15
CA ASP A 45 4.21 -9.35 -17.40
C ASP A 45 3.40 -8.05 -17.29
N LYS A 46 2.79 -7.61 -18.41
CA LYS A 46 1.95 -6.40 -18.43
C LYS A 46 0.63 -6.58 -17.71
N SER A 47 0.07 -7.79 -17.77
CA SER A 47 -1.15 -8.13 -17.01
C SER A 47 -0.88 -8.11 -15.50
N ILE A 48 0.29 -8.63 -15.09
CA ILE A 48 0.77 -8.55 -13.70
C ILE A 48 0.98 -7.09 -13.28
N ALA A 49 1.66 -6.30 -14.11
CA ALA A 49 1.90 -4.88 -13.82
C ALA A 49 0.59 -4.09 -13.66
N TRP A 50 -0.38 -4.33 -14.55
CA TRP A 50 -1.72 -3.74 -14.46
C TRP A 50 -2.42 -4.14 -13.15
N ARG A 51 -2.41 -5.42 -12.79
CA ARG A 51 -3.04 -5.90 -11.56
C ARG A 51 -2.40 -5.28 -10.31
N ALA A 52 -1.07 -5.19 -10.28
CA ALA A 52 -0.35 -4.53 -9.20
C ALA A 52 -0.71 -3.05 -9.09
N ALA A 53 -0.78 -2.32 -10.21
CA ALA A 53 -1.17 -0.90 -10.22
C ALA A 53 -2.58 -0.66 -9.68
N LEU A 54 -3.53 -1.57 -9.96
CA LEU A 54 -4.87 -1.51 -9.40
C LEU A 54 -4.87 -1.67 -7.88
N HIS A 55 -4.15 -2.66 -7.34
CA HIS A 55 -4.03 -2.84 -5.88
C HIS A 55 -3.38 -1.63 -5.19
N LEU A 56 -2.35 -1.04 -5.81
CA LEU A 56 -1.77 0.20 -5.30
C LEU A 56 -2.77 1.36 -5.35
N SER A 57 -3.61 1.43 -6.37
CA SER A 57 -4.68 2.45 -6.46
C SER A 57 -5.68 2.31 -5.31
N GLU A 58 -6.09 1.09 -4.98
CA GLU A 58 -6.99 0.80 -3.85
C GLU A 58 -6.37 1.23 -2.51
N ILE A 59 -5.10 0.89 -2.26
CA ILE A 59 -4.36 1.31 -1.06
C ILE A 59 -4.30 2.84 -0.98
N LEU A 60 -3.91 3.51 -2.05
CA LEU A 60 -3.71 4.96 -2.08
C LEU A 60 -5.01 5.75 -1.94
N HIS A 61 -6.11 5.21 -2.47
CA HIS A 61 -7.43 5.83 -2.38
C HIS A 61 -8.03 5.69 -0.98
N THR A 62 -8.02 4.48 -0.42
CA THR A 62 -8.70 4.20 0.85
C THR A 62 -7.89 4.58 2.07
N LYS A 63 -6.55 4.47 1.99
CA LYS A 63 -5.62 4.68 3.12
C LYS A 63 -6.05 3.91 4.37
N ASN A 64 -6.61 2.72 4.15
CA ASN A 64 -7.22 1.90 5.17
C ASN A 64 -6.35 0.68 5.46
N LEU A 65 -6.17 0.36 6.75
CA LEU A 65 -5.31 -0.75 7.18
C LEU A 65 -5.81 -2.11 6.67
N ILE A 66 -7.12 -2.34 6.66
CA ILE A 66 -7.73 -3.60 6.17
C ILE A 66 -7.43 -3.80 4.69
N ILE A 67 -7.53 -2.73 3.89
CA ILE A 67 -7.19 -2.77 2.46
C ILE A 67 -5.69 -3.04 2.29
N LEU A 68 -4.85 -2.43 3.12
CA LEU A 68 -3.41 -2.66 3.09
C LEU A 68 -3.06 -4.12 3.42
N GLU A 69 -3.67 -4.70 4.45
CA GLU A 69 -3.53 -6.11 4.85
C GLU A 69 -4.03 -7.06 3.75
N THR A 70 -5.07 -6.69 3.02
CA THR A 70 -5.61 -7.48 1.90
C THR A 70 -4.72 -7.42 0.67
N CYS A 71 -4.21 -6.24 0.31
CA CYS A 71 -3.40 -6.04 -0.90
C CYS A 71 -1.95 -6.54 -0.74
N MET A 72 -1.39 -6.51 0.46
CA MET A 72 -0.01 -6.94 0.71
C MET A 72 0.29 -8.37 0.24
N PRO A 73 -0.47 -9.42 0.60
CA PRO A 73 -0.23 -10.78 0.11
C PRO A 73 -0.40 -10.88 -1.41
N LEU A 74 -1.32 -10.12 -2.01
CA LEU A 74 -1.52 -10.11 -3.46
C LEU A 74 -0.29 -9.56 -4.19
N ILE A 75 0.28 -8.45 -3.73
CA ILE A 75 1.54 -7.93 -4.29
C ILE A 75 2.68 -8.94 -4.09
N HIS A 76 2.74 -9.61 -2.95
CA HIS A 76 3.74 -10.65 -2.71
C HIS A 76 3.60 -11.83 -3.69
N GLU A 77 2.38 -12.30 -3.94
CA GLU A 77 2.11 -13.35 -4.93
C GLU A 77 2.52 -12.93 -6.36
N LEU A 78 2.28 -11.67 -6.74
CA LEU A 78 2.76 -11.17 -8.03
C LEU A 78 4.29 -11.18 -8.11
N ILE A 79 5.01 -10.89 -7.01
CA ILE A 79 6.47 -11.02 -6.96
C ILE A 79 6.88 -12.47 -7.15
N THR A 80 6.25 -13.43 -6.49
CA THR A 80 6.63 -14.85 -6.59
C THR A 80 6.43 -15.41 -8.00
N VAL A 81 5.44 -14.91 -8.74
CA VAL A 81 5.23 -15.24 -10.16
C VAL A 81 6.35 -14.68 -11.04
N VAL A 82 6.82 -13.46 -10.78
CA VAL A 82 7.84 -12.78 -11.61
C VAL A 82 9.28 -13.18 -11.22
N ALA A 83 9.51 -13.61 -9.99
CA ALA A 83 10.85 -13.90 -9.48
C ALA A 83 11.63 -14.95 -10.30
N PRO A 84 11.05 -16.07 -10.75
CA PRO A 84 11.76 -17.05 -11.56
C PRO A 84 12.27 -16.51 -12.91
N CYS A 85 11.63 -15.46 -13.42
CA CYS A 85 11.95 -14.81 -14.69
C CYS A 85 12.47 -13.38 -14.51
N PHE A 86 13.09 -13.07 -13.37
CA PHE A 86 13.55 -11.71 -13.04
C PHE A 86 14.58 -11.15 -14.04
N ILE A 87 15.35 -12.00 -14.75
CA ILE A 87 16.30 -11.54 -15.76
C ILE A 87 15.54 -10.87 -16.92
N GLU A 88 14.47 -11.51 -17.39
CA GLU A 88 13.64 -11.01 -18.48
C GLU A 88 12.76 -9.84 -18.04
N PHE A 89 12.21 -9.90 -16.82
CA PHE A 89 11.28 -8.91 -16.29
C PHE A 89 11.87 -8.09 -15.13
N SER A 90 13.15 -7.74 -15.21
CA SER A 90 13.90 -7.08 -14.13
C SER A 90 13.26 -5.78 -13.65
N LYS A 91 12.77 -4.95 -14.58
CA LYS A 91 12.06 -3.71 -14.25
C LYS A 91 10.78 -3.97 -13.46
N LEU A 92 9.96 -4.92 -13.91
CA LEU A 92 8.72 -5.29 -13.23
C LEU A 92 9.01 -5.85 -11.83
N TYR A 93 9.97 -6.78 -11.72
CA TYR A 93 10.39 -7.33 -10.44
C TYR A 93 10.84 -6.24 -9.45
N SER A 94 11.63 -5.28 -9.93
CA SER A 94 12.09 -4.13 -9.13
C SER A 94 10.93 -3.28 -8.62
N LEU A 95 9.99 -2.93 -9.50
CA LEU A 95 8.80 -2.15 -9.13
C LEU A 95 7.93 -2.87 -8.09
N LEU A 96 7.68 -4.16 -8.29
CA LEU A 96 6.89 -4.96 -7.35
C LEU A 96 7.59 -5.10 -5.99
N SER A 97 8.90 -5.35 -6.00
CA SER A 97 9.71 -5.45 -4.77
C SER A 97 9.72 -4.14 -3.99
N GLU A 98 9.88 -3.01 -4.67
CA GLU A 98 9.84 -1.70 -4.05
C GLU A 98 8.43 -1.38 -3.50
N ALA A 99 7.38 -1.73 -4.24
CA ALA A 99 6.00 -1.58 -3.78
C ALA A 99 5.75 -2.37 -2.50
N ASN A 100 6.16 -3.64 -2.46
CA ASN A 100 6.03 -4.49 -1.29
C ASN A 100 6.79 -3.93 -0.08
N TYR A 101 7.99 -3.38 -0.27
CA TYR A 101 8.72 -2.70 0.79
C TYR A 101 7.92 -1.53 1.39
N TRP A 102 7.41 -0.63 0.54
CA TRP A 102 6.67 0.55 1.00
C TRP A 102 5.31 0.20 1.62
N ILE A 103 4.63 -0.83 1.13
CA ILE A 103 3.41 -1.37 1.73
C ILE A 103 3.69 -1.86 3.17
N ARG A 104 4.72 -2.67 3.36
CA ARG A 104 5.10 -3.18 4.70
C ARG A 104 5.50 -2.05 5.65
N TYR A 105 6.26 -1.08 5.14
CA TYR A 105 6.62 0.11 5.92
C TYR A 105 5.38 0.89 6.35
N LEU A 106 4.43 1.13 5.44
CA LEU A 106 3.19 1.84 5.73
C LEU A 106 2.36 1.09 6.77
N HIS A 107 2.25 -0.23 6.64
CA HIS A 107 1.53 -1.09 7.57
C HIS A 107 2.08 -0.98 9.00
N GLN A 108 3.40 -1.14 9.15
CA GLN A 108 4.06 -0.99 10.45
C GLN A 108 3.80 0.37 11.08
N LYS A 109 3.79 1.45 10.29
CA LYS A 109 3.52 2.80 10.79
C LYS A 109 2.07 2.97 11.22
N MET A 110 1.11 2.50 10.43
CA MET A 110 -0.31 2.59 10.80
C MET A 110 -0.63 1.78 12.06
N MET A 111 -0.01 0.60 12.22
CA MET A 111 -0.12 -0.20 13.44
C MET A 111 0.45 0.54 14.66
N GLN A 112 1.63 1.13 14.54
CA GLN A 112 2.23 1.90 15.64
C GLN A 112 1.35 3.10 16.04
N ASP A 113 0.87 3.87 15.05
CA ASP A 113 0.01 5.02 15.30
C ASP A 113 -1.31 4.62 16.01
N SER A 114 -1.86 3.44 15.67
CA SER A 114 -3.05 2.88 16.32
C SER A 114 -2.80 2.50 17.79
N VAL A 115 -1.67 1.82 18.07
CA VAL A 115 -1.28 1.44 19.44
C VAL A 115 -1.00 2.68 20.29
N ASP A 116 -0.28 3.66 19.76
CA ASP A 116 0.04 4.91 20.46
C ASP A 116 -1.23 5.70 20.81
N SER A 117 -2.21 5.72 19.91
CA SER A 117 -3.52 6.34 20.18
C SER A 117 -4.29 5.62 21.28
N PHE A 118 -4.24 4.28 21.32
CA PHE A 118 -4.92 3.50 22.36
C PHE A 118 -4.31 3.76 23.74
N ILE A 119 -2.97 3.74 23.84
CA ILE A 119 -2.26 3.99 25.11
C ILE A 119 -2.56 5.39 25.65
N LYS A 120 -2.54 6.41 24.78
CA LYS A 120 -2.87 7.79 25.18
C LYS A 120 -4.29 7.93 25.72
N ASN A 121 -5.25 7.20 25.14
CA ASN A 121 -6.64 7.22 25.60
C ASN A 121 -6.83 6.44 26.91
N ALA A 122 -6.09 5.35 27.13
CA ALA A 122 -6.14 4.55 28.35
C ALA A 122 -5.46 5.24 29.56
N GLY A 123 -4.37 5.99 29.31
CA GLY A 123 -3.62 6.70 30.36
C GLY A 123 -4.30 7.97 30.90
N GLY A 124 -5.44 8.39 30.32
CA GLY A 124 -6.21 9.55 30.77
C GLY A 124 -7.28 9.25 31.84
N CYS A 125 -7.34 8.03 32.38
CA CYS A 125 -8.34 7.61 33.39
C CYS A 125 -7.80 7.47 34.82
N SER A 126 -6.55 7.86 35.10
CA SER A 126 -6.01 7.90 36.47
C SER A 126 -5.92 9.35 36.92
N ASP A 127 -6.98 9.86 37.56
CA ASP A 127 -6.98 10.88 38.62
C ASP A 127 -8.43 11.37 38.81
N ALA A 128 -9.30 10.47 39.27
CA ALA A 128 -10.55 10.85 39.89
C ALA A 128 -10.70 10.06 41.19
N GLU A 129 -10.71 10.83 42.28
CA GLU A 129 -11.21 10.50 43.62
C GLU A 129 -10.25 9.77 44.58
N GLU A 130 -9.55 10.57 45.38
CA GLU A 130 -9.43 10.31 46.81
C GLU A 130 -9.61 11.61 47.62
N GLU A 131 -10.73 12.32 47.42
CA GLU A 131 -11.25 13.26 48.43
C GLU A 131 -12.12 12.48 49.44
N GLY A 132 -11.48 11.56 50.14
CA GLY A 132 -12.01 10.93 51.34
C GLY A 132 -11.89 11.90 52.51
N GLY A 133 -12.88 12.79 52.63
CA GLY A 133 -13.04 13.62 53.83
C GLY A 133 -13.23 12.76 55.07
N GLN A 134 -12.46 13.04 56.11
CA GLN A 134 -12.78 12.60 57.46
C GLN A 134 -12.52 13.72 58.47
N GLN A 135 -13.58 14.49 58.70
CA GLN A 135 -13.81 15.20 59.95
C GLN A 135 -14.03 14.19 61.08
N ASN A 136 -13.45 14.47 62.25
CA ASN A 136 -13.95 14.25 63.62
C ASN A 136 -12.72 14.45 64.54
N GLY A 137 -12.66 15.37 65.50
CA GLY A 137 -13.72 15.85 66.37
C GLY A 137 -13.56 15.25 67.77
N ASN A 138 -12.52 15.65 68.50
CA ASN A 138 -12.49 15.92 69.96
C ASN A 138 -11.05 16.17 70.44
#